data_AF-A0A5S3QQL7-F1
#
_entry.id   AF-A0A5S3QQL7-F1
#
_cell.length_a   1.000
_cell.length_b   1.000
_cell.length_c   1.000
_cell.angle_alpha   90.00
_cell.angle_beta   90.00
_cell.angle_gamma   90.00
#
_symmetry.space_group_name_H-M   'P 1'
#
loop_
_entity.id
_entity.type
_entity.pdbx_description
1 polymer ?
#
loop_
_entity_poly.entity_id
_entity_poly.type
_entity_poly.pdbx_seq_one_letter_code
_entity_poly.pdbx_strand_id
1 'polypeptide(L)'
;MKVLAVTGYKPMELNIFKPDDVRITYIKAAIEKRLIAFIEEGLEWVIISGKMGVELWAGEIVLELREVYGLKLAVIPPFENQDERWPEHVQQVYQELTATADFCRPLYKGGYSGPYQYQASNKWLIDKSDGCLLLLDEEFPGSNRYFYQEAHAYDGDYPLFLITPSDLEDTVEEMRMADPEYWD
;
A
#
# COMPACT_ATOMS: atom_id res chain seq x y z
N MET A 1 -9.67 -8.81 -12.24
CA MET A 1 -8.23 -8.63 -11.95
C MET A 1 -7.89 -9.55 -10.79
N LYS A 2 -6.79 -10.32 -10.85
CA LYS A 2 -6.42 -11.31 -9.82
C LYS A 2 -5.29 -10.84 -8.91
N VAL A 3 -4.38 -10.01 -9.42
CA VAL A 3 -3.22 -9.51 -8.66
C VAL A 3 -3.20 -7.99 -8.72
N LEU A 4 -3.23 -7.34 -7.56
CA LEU A 4 -3.26 -5.88 -7.42
C LEU A 4 -2.02 -5.39 -6.66
N ALA A 5 -1.25 -4.49 -7.25
CA ALA A 5 -0.23 -3.77 -6.50
C ALA A 5 -0.89 -2.69 -5.62
N VAL A 6 -0.40 -2.49 -4.40
CA VAL A 6 -0.78 -1.34 -3.57
C VAL A 6 0.47 -0.51 -3.27
N THR A 7 0.39 0.80 -3.50
CA THR A 7 1.46 1.75 -3.15
C THR A 7 0.87 3.11 -2.78
N GLY A 8 1.69 3.98 -2.19
CA GLY A 8 1.27 5.33 -1.83
C GLY A 8 2.30 6.01 -0.94
N TYR A 9 1.89 7.13 -0.35
CA TYR A 9 2.79 7.98 0.42
C TYR A 9 3.45 7.30 1.62
N LYS A 10 4.68 7.73 1.90
CA LYS A 10 5.33 7.50 3.19
C LYS A 10 4.71 8.38 4.26
N PRO A 11 4.79 8.02 5.55
CA PRO A 11 4.14 8.79 6.63
C PRO A 11 4.60 10.26 6.67
N MET A 12 5.89 10.52 6.43
CA MET A 12 6.46 11.86 6.38
C MET A 12 5.91 12.74 5.25
N GLU A 13 5.44 12.15 4.15
CA GLU A 13 4.82 12.89 3.04
C GLU A 13 3.39 13.30 3.38
N LEU A 14 2.76 12.60 4.33
CA LEU A 14 1.43 12.91 4.88
C LEU A 14 1.49 13.68 6.22
N ASN A 15 2.69 14.04 6.67
CA ASN A 15 2.92 14.60 8.01
C ASN A 15 2.33 13.72 9.14
N ILE A 16 2.38 12.40 8.99
CA ILE A 16 1.98 11.40 9.99
C ILE A 16 3.26 10.84 10.61
N PHE A 17 3.42 11.02 11.93
CA PHE A 17 4.63 10.60 12.65
C PHE A 17 4.36 9.67 13.82
N LYS A 18 3.09 9.54 14.22
CA LYS A 18 2.68 8.69 15.33
C LYS A 18 1.84 7.51 14.83
N PRO A 19 1.99 6.33 15.42
CA PRO A 19 1.22 5.15 15.03
C PRO A 19 -0.28 5.23 15.39
N ASP A 20 -0.65 6.10 16.34
CA ASP A 20 -2.02 6.31 16.82
C ASP A 20 -2.72 7.51 16.14
N ASP A 21 -2.16 8.04 15.05
CA ASP A 21 -2.77 9.13 14.31
C ASP A 21 -4.06 8.66 13.63
N VAL A 22 -5.18 9.31 13.95
CA VAL A 22 -6.52 8.96 13.43
C VAL A 22 -6.59 8.95 11.90
N ARG A 23 -5.71 9.70 11.21
CA ARG A 23 -5.64 9.71 9.75
C ARG A 23 -5.24 8.35 9.19
N ILE A 24 -4.47 7.56 9.93
CA ILE A 24 -4.13 6.18 9.56
C ILE A 24 -5.40 5.33 9.49
N THR A 25 -6.32 5.50 10.44
CA THR A 25 -7.61 4.79 10.46
C THR A 25 -8.44 5.11 9.22
N TYR A 26 -8.55 6.39 8.83
CA TYR A 26 -9.29 6.77 7.62
C TYR A 26 -8.64 6.23 6.34
N ILE A 27 -7.31 6.26 6.25
CA ILE A 27 -6.59 5.69 5.10
C ILE A 27 -6.81 4.17 5.01
N LYS A 28 -6.72 3.47 6.15
CA LYS A 28 -6.98 2.04 6.24
C LYS A 28 -8.41 1.69 5.81
N ALA A 29 -9.41 2.43 6.29
CA ALA A 29 -10.82 2.25 5.90
C ALA A 29 -11.04 2.47 4.39
N ALA A 30 -10.41 3.50 3.81
CA ALA A 30 -10.48 3.76 2.37
C ALA A 30 -9.86 2.61 1.56
N ILE A 31 -8.69 2.10 1.99
CA ILE A 31 -8.03 0.95 1.36
C ILE A 31 -8.91 -0.29 1.47
N GLU A 32 -9.44 -0.59 2.66
CA GLU A 32 -10.30 -1.74 2.92
C GLU A 32 -11.52 -1.74 2.01
N LYS A 33 -12.25 -0.61 1.95
CA LYS A 33 -13.42 -0.45 1.07
C LYS A 33 -13.10 -0.76 -0.39
N ARG A 34 -11.95 -0.30 -0.88
CA ARG A 34 -11.50 -0.56 -2.26
C ARG A 34 -11.10 -2.01 -2.47
N LEU A 35 -10.36 -2.60 -1.53
CA LEU A 35 -9.96 -4.00 -1.61
C LEU A 35 -11.18 -4.94 -1.59
N ILE A 36 -12.18 -4.69 -0.74
CA ILE A 36 -13.42 -5.47 -0.72
C ILE A 36 -14.12 -5.44 -2.09
N ALA A 37 -14.26 -4.26 -2.70
CA ALA A 37 -14.85 -4.15 -4.03
C ALA A 37 -14.07 -4.97 -5.09
N PHE A 38 -12.74 -4.93 -5.04
CA PHE A 38 -11.92 -5.74 -5.94
C PHE A 38 -12.01 -7.24 -5.65
N ILE A 39 -12.16 -7.66 -4.39
CA ILE A 39 -12.38 -9.07 -4.01
C ILE A 39 -13.69 -9.58 -4.61
N GLU A 40 -14.77 -8.79 -4.57
CA GLU A 40 -16.05 -9.13 -5.20
C GLU A 40 -15.92 -9.30 -6.73
N GLU A 41 -14.96 -8.61 -7.34
CA GLU A 41 -14.59 -8.73 -8.75
C GLU A 41 -13.51 -9.81 -9.04
N GLY A 42 -13.10 -10.58 -8.04
CA GLY A 42 -12.21 -11.73 -8.17
C GLY A 42 -10.73 -11.46 -7.87
N LEU A 43 -10.40 -10.44 -7.07
CA LEU A 43 -9.05 -10.22 -6.54
C LEU A 43 -8.61 -11.38 -5.65
N GLU A 44 -7.40 -11.90 -5.87
CA GLU A 44 -6.83 -13.02 -5.10
C GLU A 44 -5.55 -12.62 -4.33
N TRP A 45 -4.77 -11.68 -4.87
CA TRP A 45 -3.48 -11.27 -4.31
C TRP A 45 -3.31 -9.77 -4.27
N VAL A 46 -2.82 -9.27 -3.13
CA VAL A 46 -2.23 -7.94 -3.01
C VAL A 46 -0.71 -8.06 -2.95
N ILE A 47 -0.02 -7.25 -3.74
CA ILE A 47 1.44 -7.17 -3.75
C ILE A 47 1.93 -5.80 -3.33
N ILE A 48 2.93 -5.76 -2.44
CA ILE A 48 3.58 -4.53 -1.97
C ILE A 48 5.10 -4.68 -2.01
N SER A 49 5.84 -3.57 -2.07
CA SER A 49 7.30 -3.58 -1.88
C SER A 49 7.70 -3.47 -0.40
N GLY A 50 6.74 -3.20 0.48
CA GLY A 50 6.93 -3.11 1.92
C GLY A 50 7.48 -1.77 2.38
N LYS A 51 7.29 -0.67 1.64
CA LYS A 51 7.70 0.67 2.10
C LYS A 51 6.86 1.12 3.30
N MET A 52 7.46 1.90 4.21
CA MET A 52 6.70 2.57 5.28
C MET A 52 5.51 3.38 4.74
N GLY A 53 4.43 3.45 5.52
CA GLY A 53 3.22 4.22 5.19
C GLY A 53 2.17 3.34 4.52
N VAL A 54 1.61 3.82 3.42
CA VAL A 54 0.45 3.21 2.75
C VAL A 54 0.63 1.74 2.43
N GLU A 55 1.82 1.31 2.01
CA GLU A 55 2.06 -0.11 1.72
C GLU A 55 1.97 -1.01 2.96
N LEU A 56 2.52 -0.59 4.11
CA LEU A 56 2.39 -1.37 5.36
C LEU A 56 0.95 -1.35 5.88
N TRP A 57 0.28 -0.19 5.83
CA TRP A 57 -1.12 -0.07 6.24
C TRP A 57 -2.04 -0.95 5.40
N ALA A 58 -1.79 -1.02 4.08
CA ALA A 58 -2.49 -1.95 3.20
C ALA A 58 -2.17 -3.41 3.55
N GLY A 59 -0.92 -3.72 3.88
CA GLY A 59 -0.52 -5.05 4.33
C GLY A 59 -1.30 -5.51 5.56
N GLU A 60 -1.47 -4.64 6.56
CA GLU A 60 -2.27 -4.93 7.76
C GLU A 60 -3.74 -5.23 7.40
N ILE A 61 -4.35 -4.40 6.55
CA ILE A 61 -5.72 -4.63 6.06
C ILE A 61 -5.84 -5.94 5.27
N VAL A 62 -4.85 -6.30 4.46
CA VAL A 62 -4.86 -7.58 3.74
C VAL A 62 -4.83 -8.75 4.70
N LEU A 63 -4.08 -8.68 5.80
CA LEU A 63 -4.08 -9.74 6.82
C LEU A 63 -5.44 -9.86 7.53
N GLU A 64 -6.13 -8.75 7.78
CA GLU A 64 -7.49 -8.76 8.32
C GLU A 64 -8.50 -9.39 7.34
N LEU A 65 -8.44 -8.97 6.07
CA LEU A 65 -9.31 -9.48 5.00
C LEU A 65 -9.01 -10.95 4.64
N ARG A 66 -7.80 -11.44 4.91
CA ARG A 66 -7.41 -12.83 4.65
C ARG A 66 -8.29 -13.82 5.41
N GLU A 67 -8.63 -13.53 6.66
CA GLU A 67 -9.43 -14.43 7.50
C GLU A 67 -10.88 -14.58 6.99
N VAL A 68 -11.40 -13.55 6.33
CA VAL A 68 -12.79 -13.51 5.85
C VAL A 68 -12.90 -13.93 4.38
N TYR A 69 -11.98 -13.45 3.54
CA TYR A 69 -12.06 -13.57 2.08
C TYR A 69 -10.98 -14.47 1.46
N GLY A 70 -9.99 -14.91 2.25
CA GLY A 70 -8.86 -15.69 1.73
C GLY A 70 -7.91 -14.88 0.82
N LEU A 71 -7.95 -13.54 0.91
CA LEU A 71 -7.04 -12.65 0.21
C LEU A 71 -5.59 -12.90 0.65
N LYS A 72 -4.66 -12.93 -0.31
CA LYS A 72 -3.25 -13.24 -0.03
C LYS A 72 -2.35 -12.03 -0.13
N LEU A 73 -1.29 -12.01 0.68
CA LEU A 73 -0.30 -10.94 0.69
C LEU A 73 1.03 -11.44 0.12
N ALA A 74 1.60 -10.69 -0.83
CA ALA A 74 3.00 -10.81 -1.21
C ALA A 74 3.79 -9.54 -0.86
N VAL A 75 4.92 -9.69 -0.18
CA VAL A 75 5.86 -8.60 0.14
C VAL A 75 7.14 -8.80 -0.65
N ILE A 76 7.49 -7.83 -1.49
CA ILE A 76 8.60 -7.92 -2.44
C ILE A 76 9.57 -6.76 -2.21
N PRO A 77 10.40 -6.84 -1.15
CA PRO A 77 11.36 -5.79 -0.84
C PRO A 77 12.29 -5.51 -2.02
N PRO A 78 12.69 -4.25 -2.27
CA PRO A 78 13.71 -3.96 -3.26
C PRO A 78 15.06 -4.61 -2.89
N PHE A 79 15.35 -4.79 -1.60
CA PHE A 79 16.59 -5.38 -1.09
C PHE A 79 16.41 -5.84 0.36
N GLU A 80 17.39 -6.57 0.91
CA GLU A 80 17.37 -7.07 2.29
C GLU A 80 17.58 -5.94 3.32
N ASN A 81 16.97 -6.05 4.51
CA ASN A 81 17.10 -5.10 5.61
C ASN A 81 16.72 -3.64 5.24
N GLN A 82 15.70 -3.46 4.40
CA GLN A 82 15.25 -2.12 3.99
C GLN A 82 14.74 -1.24 5.15
N ASP A 83 14.36 -1.88 6.25
CA ASP A 83 13.79 -1.31 7.48
C ASP A 83 14.84 -0.91 8.52
N GLU A 84 16.13 -1.22 8.33
CA GLU A 84 17.20 -1.07 9.33
C GLU A 84 17.29 0.35 9.95
N ARG A 85 16.88 1.38 9.21
CA ARG A 85 16.93 2.80 9.64
C ARG A 85 15.57 3.39 9.99
N TRP A 86 14.52 2.58 10.08
CA TRP A 86 13.18 3.06 10.38
C TRP A 86 12.96 3.17 11.90
N PRO A 87 11.95 3.92 12.37
CA PRO A 87 11.55 3.86 13.76
C PRO A 87 11.18 2.42 14.18
N GLU A 88 11.50 2.03 15.41
CA GLU A 88 11.33 0.67 15.93
C GLU A 88 9.89 0.13 15.75
N HIS A 89 8.88 0.95 16.02
CA HIS A 89 7.48 0.56 15.83
C HIS A 89 7.16 0.21 14.36
N VAL A 90 7.77 0.89 13.39
CA VAL A 90 7.57 0.59 11.96
C VAL A 90 8.34 -0.66 11.55
N GLN A 91 9.55 -0.87 12.11
CA GLN A 91 10.30 -2.11 11.90
C GLN A 91 9.51 -3.32 12.38
N GLN A 92 8.88 -3.22 13.56
CA GLN A 92 8.06 -4.30 14.11
C GLN A 92 6.91 -4.67 13.17
N VAL A 93 6.16 -3.67 12.67
CA VAL A 93 5.06 -3.91 11.71
C VAL A 93 5.56 -4.56 10.42
N TYR A 94 6.68 -4.07 9.87
CA TYR A 94 7.26 -4.64 8.65
C TYR A 94 7.75 -6.08 8.85
N GLN A 95 8.38 -6.37 9.99
CA GLN A 95 8.86 -7.72 10.32
C GLN A 95 7.71 -8.69 10.53
N GLU A 96 6.62 -8.26 11.17
CA GLU A 96 5.41 -9.06 11.32
C GLU A 96 4.75 -9.36 9.96
N LEU A 97 4.59 -8.34 9.11
CA LEU A 97 4.05 -8.50 7.76
C LEU A 97 4.90 -9.45 6.92
N THR A 98 6.22 -9.29 6.91
CA THR A 98 7.11 -10.16 6.13
C THR A 98 7.18 -11.59 6.65
N ALA A 99 6.97 -11.81 7.96
CA ALA A 99 6.90 -13.14 8.56
C ALA A 99 5.57 -13.86 8.31
N THR A 100 4.49 -13.11 8.12
CA THR A 100 3.11 -13.64 8.00
C THR A 100 2.55 -13.61 6.59
N ALA A 101 3.20 -12.91 5.66
CA ALA A 101 2.82 -12.86 4.25
C ALA A 101 2.90 -14.25 3.58
N ASP A 102 1.96 -14.52 2.68
CA ASP A 102 1.91 -15.76 1.89
C ASP A 102 3.12 -15.93 0.98
N PHE A 103 3.74 -14.81 0.57
CA PHE A 103 5.00 -14.80 -0.16
C PHE A 103 5.86 -13.60 0.25
N CYS A 104 7.11 -13.84 0.62
CA CYS A 104 8.07 -12.78 0.89
C CYS A 104 9.42 -13.07 0.26
N ARG A 105 9.89 -12.20 -0.63
CA ARG A 105 11.23 -12.35 -1.23
C ARG A 105 11.79 -11.02 -1.74
N PRO A 106 12.99 -10.60 -1.28
CA PRO A 106 13.64 -9.41 -1.81
C PRO A 106 14.12 -9.62 -3.25
N LEU A 107 14.08 -8.57 -4.06
CA LEU A 107 14.57 -8.58 -5.45
C LEU A 107 16.09 -8.68 -5.53
N TYR A 108 16.79 -7.98 -4.63
CA TYR A 108 18.25 -7.99 -4.54
C TYR A 108 18.69 -8.56 -3.19
N LYS A 109 19.77 -9.34 -3.20
CA LYS A 109 20.45 -9.77 -1.98
C LYS A 109 21.38 -8.66 -1.47
N GLY A 110 21.56 -8.59 -0.16
CA GLY A 110 22.30 -7.51 0.49
C GLY A 110 21.49 -6.23 0.61
N GLY A 111 22.08 -5.23 1.26
CA GLY A 111 21.42 -3.95 1.54
C GLY A 111 21.36 -2.99 0.34
N TYR A 112 21.05 -1.74 0.64
CA TYR A 112 20.97 -0.68 -0.36
C TYR A 112 22.30 -0.46 -1.08
N SER A 113 22.25 -0.55 -2.40
CA SER A 113 23.38 -0.40 -3.33
C SER A 113 23.14 0.69 -4.37
N GLY A 114 21.91 1.18 -4.53
CA GLY A 114 21.63 2.36 -5.35
C GLY A 114 20.18 2.50 -5.82
N PRO A 115 19.83 3.65 -6.44
CA PRO A 115 18.45 3.95 -6.85
C PRO A 115 17.84 2.93 -7.83
N TYR A 116 18.68 2.22 -8.58
CA TYR A 116 18.25 1.19 -9.52
C TYR A 116 17.44 0.07 -8.85
N GLN A 117 17.65 -0.20 -7.55
CA GLN A 117 16.89 -1.21 -6.82
C GLN A 117 15.42 -0.79 -6.65
N TYR A 118 15.16 0.49 -6.38
CA TYR A 118 13.80 1.02 -6.31
C TYR A 118 13.14 1.08 -7.70
N GLN A 119 13.89 1.45 -8.73
CA GLN A 119 13.38 1.44 -10.12
C GLN A 119 13.00 0.02 -10.56
N ALA A 120 13.86 -0.97 -10.26
CA ALA A 120 13.57 -2.37 -10.53
C ALA A 120 12.36 -2.86 -9.73
N SER A 121 12.18 -2.40 -8.48
CA SER A 121 11.00 -2.71 -7.68
C SER A 121 9.71 -2.19 -8.31
N ASN A 122 9.69 -0.93 -8.78
CA ASN A 122 8.51 -0.37 -9.44
C ASN A 122 8.16 -1.17 -10.70
N LYS A 123 9.15 -1.44 -11.55
CA LYS A 123 8.98 -2.24 -12.78
C LYS A 123 8.47 -3.64 -12.50
N TRP A 124 9.01 -4.29 -11.47
CA TRP A 124 8.60 -5.64 -11.09
C TRP A 124 7.15 -5.67 -10.62
N LEU A 125 6.72 -4.70 -9.80
CA LEU A 125 5.33 -4.62 -9.36
C LEU A 125 4.38 -4.46 -10.56
N ILE A 126 4.71 -3.58 -11.50
CA ILE A 126 3.91 -3.36 -12.72
C ILE A 126 3.86 -4.63 -13.59
N ASP A 127 5.00 -5.29 -13.80
CA ASP A 127 5.09 -6.53 -14.60
C ASP A 127 4.39 -7.74 -13.93
N LYS A 128 4.12 -7.69 -12.63
CA LYS A 128 3.60 -8.82 -11.85
C LYS A 128 2.20 -8.60 -11.27
N SER A 129 1.56 -7.48 -11.59
CA SER A 129 0.16 -7.24 -11.23
C SER A 129 -0.65 -6.84 -12.44
N ASP A 130 -1.97 -6.95 -12.31
CA ASP A 130 -2.92 -6.55 -13.36
C ASP A 130 -3.33 -5.07 -13.23
N GLY A 131 -2.79 -4.35 -12.24
CA GLY A 131 -3.14 -2.96 -11.93
C GLY A 131 -2.61 -2.52 -10.57
N CYS A 132 -2.80 -1.25 -10.24
CA CYS A 132 -2.39 -0.71 -8.95
C CYS A 132 -3.46 0.15 -8.28
N LEU A 133 -3.71 -0.09 -6.99
CA LEU A 133 -4.37 0.85 -6.10
C LEU A 133 -3.32 1.79 -5.50
N LEU A 134 -3.44 3.07 -5.81
CA LEU A 134 -2.43 4.07 -5.50
C LEU A 134 -3.05 5.23 -4.74
N LEU A 135 -2.60 5.46 -3.51
CA LEU A 135 -2.94 6.68 -2.78
C LEU A 135 -2.04 7.82 -3.27
N LEU A 136 -2.64 8.77 -3.98
CA LEU A 136 -1.94 9.85 -4.68
C LEU A 136 -2.82 11.09 -4.81
N ASP A 137 -2.21 12.21 -4.46
CA ASP A 137 -2.59 13.55 -4.90
C ASP A 137 -1.72 13.89 -6.13
N GLU A 138 -2.35 14.11 -7.28
CA GLU A 138 -1.65 14.43 -8.53
C GLU A 138 -0.98 15.81 -8.50
N GLU A 139 -1.47 16.75 -7.69
CA GLU A 139 -0.83 18.05 -7.51
C GLU A 139 0.44 17.93 -6.64
N PHE A 140 0.42 17.00 -5.68
CA PHE A 140 1.51 16.77 -4.74
C PHE A 140 2.00 15.31 -4.74
N PRO A 141 2.52 14.79 -5.87
CA PRO A 141 2.72 13.35 -6.05
C PRO A 141 3.90 12.77 -5.24
N GLY A 142 4.73 13.61 -4.63
CA GLY A 142 5.83 13.18 -3.77
C GLY A 142 6.72 12.13 -4.43
N SER A 143 7.10 11.11 -3.67
CA SER A 143 7.89 9.96 -4.12
C SER A 143 7.11 8.99 -5.02
N ASN A 144 5.77 9.02 -4.94
CA ASN A 144 4.90 8.18 -5.77
C ASN A 144 4.96 8.55 -7.25
N ARG A 145 5.38 9.78 -7.59
CA ARG A 145 5.60 10.21 -8.99
C ARG A 145 6.43 9.22 -9.81
N TYR A 146 7.41 8.56 -9.19
CA TYR A 146 8.28 7.61 -9.89
C TYR A 146 7.55 6.33 -10.28
N PHE A 147 6.66 5.83 -9.41
CA PHE A 147 5.82 4.68 -9.74
C PHE A 147 4.75 5.08 -10.77
N TYR A 148 4.09 6.22 -10.54
CA TYR A 148 3.05 6.75 -11.43
C TYR A 148 3.55 6.93 -12.87
N GLN A 149 4.72 7.53 -13.05
CA GLN A 149 5.35 7.70 -14.37
C GLN A 149 5.75 6.38 -15.02
N GLU A 150 6.30 5.43 -14.25
CA GLU A 150 6.67 4.11 -14.77
C GLU A 150 5.43 3.33 -15.23
N ALA A 151 4.33 3.40 -14.47
CA ALA A 151 3.05 2.78 -14.82
C ALA A 151 2.44 3.38 -16.10
N HIS A 152 2.51 4.71 -16.27
CA HIS A 152 2.04 5.37 -17.49
C HIS A 152 2.90 5.09 -18.72
N ALA A 153 4.20 4.83 -18.52
CA ALA A 153 5.13 4.51 -19.59
C ALA A 153 5.11 3.01 -19.98
N TYR A 154 4.33 2.19 -19.27
CA TYR A 154 4.22 0.77 -19.54
C TYR A 154 3.54 0.51 -20.89
N ASP A 155 4.09 -0.39 -21.69
CA ASP A 155 3.65 -0.69 -23.07
C ASP A 155 2.38 -1.58 -23.11
N GLY A 156 1.53 -1.48 -22.10
CA GLY A 156 0.31 -2.25 -21.93
C GLY A 156 -0.73 -1.47 -21.13
N ASP A 157 -1.97 -1.96 -21.14
CA ASP A 157 -3.03 -1.39 -20.32
C ASP A 157 -2.79 -1.79 -18.85
N TYR A 158 -2.26 -0.85 -18.06
CA TYR A 158 -2.01 -1.04 -16.64
C TYR A 158 -2.87 -0.04 -15.84
N PRO A 159 -4.04 -0.46 -15.36
CA PRO A 159 -4.98 0.43 -14.70
C PRO A 159 -4.43 0.94 -13.36
N LEU A 160 -4.51 2.26 -13.18
CA LEU A 160 -4.25 2.94 -11.93
C LEU A 160 -5.57 3.34 -11.28
N PHE A 161 -5.83 2.77 -10.12
CA PHE A 161 -6.98 3.05 -9.29
C PHE A 161 -6.54 4.01 -8.18
N LEU A 162 -6.94 5.27 -8.28
CA LEU A 162 -6.50 6.26 -7.29
C LEU A 162 -7.38 6.25 -6.04
N ILE A 163 -6.75 6.49 -4.89
CA ILE A 163 -7.37 7.05 -3.69
C ILE A 163 -6.82 8.47 -3.57
N THR A 164 -7.68 9.44 -3.83
CA THR A 164 -7.37 10.88 -3.83
C THR A 164 -7.65 11.51 -2.46
N PRO A 165 -7.22 12.76 -2.21
CA PRO A 165 -7.62 13.48 -1.01
C PRO A 165 -9.14 13.59 -0.84
N SER A 166 -9.89 13.77 -1.94
CA SER A 166 -11.36 13.82 -1.90
C SER A 166 -11.96 12.49 -1.43
N ASP A 167 -11.42 11.36 -1.90
CA ASP A 167 -11.90 10.03 -1.46
C ASP A 167 -11.66 9.81 0.04
N LEU A 168 -10.57 10.37 0.58
CA LEU A 168 -10.29 10.34 2.02
C LEU A 168 -11.25 11.23 2.80
N GLU A 169 -11.58 12.42 2.30
CA GLU A 169 -12.60 13.31 2.91
C GLU A 169 -13.97 12.62 2.96
N ASP A 170 -14.38 11.97 1.86
CA ASP A 170 -15.62 11.20 1.81
C ASP A 170 -15.61 10.06 2.82
N THR A 171 -14.48 9.35 2.95
CA THR A 171 -14.32 8.27 3.95
C THR A 171 -14.44 8.80 5.38
N VAL A 172 -13.87 9.98 5.66
CA VAL A 172 -14.00 10.63 6.98
C VAL A 172 -15.46 10.93 7.29
N GLU A 173 -16.20 11.52 6.36
CA GLU A 173 -17.60 11.87 6.60
C GLU A 173 -18.49 10.63 6.73
N GLU A 174 -18.27 9.59 5.91
CA GLU A 174 -18.97 8.30 6.06
C GLU A 174 -18.75 7.70 7.46
N MET A 175 -17.51 7.69 7.94
CA MET A 175 -17.18 7.16 9.27
C MET A 175 -17.80 8.01 10.40
N ARG A 176 -17.81 9.34 10.25
CA ARG A 176 -18.45 10.24 11.22
C ARG A 176 -19.96 10.04 11.28
N MET A 177 -20.62 9.86 10.12
CA MET A 177 -22.06 9.63 10.06
C MET A 177 -22.48 8.27 10.61
N ALA A 178 -21.59 7.28 10.56
CA ALA A 178 -21.80 5.94 11.11
C ALA A 178 -21.56 5.88 12.63
N ASP A 179 -20.92 6.88 13.23
CA ASP A 179 -20.71 6.97 14.67
C ASP A 179 -22.05 7.25 15.38
N PRO A 180 -22.53 6.33 16.24
CA PRO A 180 -23.77 6.52 16.98
C PRO A 180 -23.78 7.79 17.84
N GLU A 181 -22.62 8.24 18.33
CA GLU A 181 -22.49 9.45 19.17
C GLU A 181 -22.58 10.75 18.36
N TYR A 182 -22.53 10.71 17.02
CA TYR A 182 -22.59 11.91 16.18
C TYR A 182 -23.98 12.58 16.18
N TRP A 183 -25.03 11.81 16.46
CA TRP A 183 -26.42 12.29 16.44
C TRP A 183 -26.96 12.67 17.82
N ASP A 184 -26.16 12.53 18.88
CA ASP A 184 -26.48 12.87 20.28
C ASP A 184 -25.92 14.24 20.70
#